data_AF-A0A5C5W937-F1
#
_entry.id   AF-A0A5C5W937-F1
#
_cell.length_a   1.000
_cell.length_b   1.000
_cell.length_c   1.000
_cell.angle_alpha   90.00
_cell.angle_beta   90.00
_cell.angle_gamma   90.00
#
_symmetry.space_group_name_H-M   'P 1'
#
loop_
_entity.id
_entity.type
_entity.pdbx_description
1 polymer ?
#
loop_
_entity_poly.entity_id
_entity_poly.type
_entity_poly.pdbx_seq_one_letter_code
_entity_poly.pdbx_strand_id
1 'polypeptide(L)'
;MTTDNRNSRVIIVLMAAMTFGAALLLWLEPQTDRYRGDALLLAESGGRVAEVTIEYIAPGDVGQSQYDCLIDAEGEAGSLGAWSESARIAVLASGGDKLPVKQASTLMRLIGKLHQSHGLAMDQIRLAGTSDIRQTPTLPPQAADLVNLLVRKGIVQ
;
A
#
# COMPACT_ATOMS: atom_id res chain seq x y z
N MET A 1 23.20 59.60 20.21
CA MET A 1 23.23 58.64 19.10
C MET A 1 21.80 58.29 18.76
N THR A 2 21.22 58.95 17.76
CA THR A 2 19.88 58.64 17.24
C THR A 2 19.96 57.37 16.42
N THR A 3 19.42 56.27 16.96
CA THR A 3 19.37 54.96 16.30
C THR A 3 18.65 55.10 14.96
N ASP A 4 19.35 54.75 13.88
CA ASP A 4 18.84 54.87 12.51
C ASP A 4 17.78 53.80 12.25
N ASN A 5 16.53 54.14 12.59
CA ASN A 5 15.37 53.27 12.48
C ASN A 5 14.94 52.99 11.02
N ARG A 6 15.58 53.62 10.03
CA ARG A 6 15.28 53.39 8.60
C ARG A 6 15.74 52.02 8.15
N ASN A 7 16.96 51.63 8.53
CA ASN A 7 17.52 50.33 8.18
C ASN A 7 16.70 49.18 8.80
N SER A 8 16.28 49.33 10.06
CA SER A 8 15.44 48.35 10.73
C SER A 8 14.07 48.20 10.06
N ARG A 9 13.46 49.30 9.62
CA ARG A 9 12.17 49.25 8.89
C ARG A 9 12.29 48.55 7.54
N VAL A 10 13.37 48.81 6.80
CA VAL A 10 13.61 48.13 5.51
C VAL A 10 13.76 46.62 5.72
N ILE A 11 14.51 46.19 6.73
CA ILE A 11 14.72 44.77 7.03
C ILE A 11 13.41 44.09 7.43
N ILE A 12 12.59 44.73 8.27
CA ILE A 12 11.29 44.17 8.69
C ILE A 12 10.35 44.02 7.49
N VAL A 13 10.28 45.02 6.61
CA VAL A 13 9.46 44.97 5.40
C VAL A 13 9.95 43.87 4.45
N LEU A 14 11.27 43.72 4.30
CA LEU A 14 11.86 42.68 3.47
C LEU A 14 11.54 41.26 4.01
N MET A 15 11.68 41.05 5.32
CA MET A 15 11.32 39.78 5.96
C MET A 15 9.83 39.48 5.77
N ALA A 16 8.96 40.46 6.01
CA ALA A 16 7.52 40.28 5.83
C ALA A 16 7.16 39.92 4.38
N ALA A 17 7.79 40.56 3.38
CA ALA A 17 7.58 40.26 1.97
C ALA A 17 8.04 38.84 1.60
N MET A 18 9.20 38.39 2.10
CA MET A 18 9.69 37.03 1.85
C MET A 18 8.80 35.97 2.51
N THR A 19 8.34 36.20 3.74
CA THR A 19 7.45 35.27 4.44
C THR A 19 6.07 35.21 3.78
N PHE A 20 5.52 36.35 3.39
CA PHE A 20 4.22 36.39 2.72
C PHE A 20 4.29 35.75 1.33
N GLY A 21 5.37 35.98 0.56
CA GLY A 21 5.58 35.33 -0.72
C GLY A 21 5.65 33.79 -0.60
N ALA A 22 6.39 33.28 0.39
CA ALA A 22 6.47 31.84 0.65
C ALA A 22 5.11 31.25 1.07
N ALA A 23 4.37 31.95 1.93
CA ALA A 23 3.02 31.51 2.34
C ALA A 23 2.03 31.53 1.17
N LEU A 24 2.11 32.53 0.29
CA LEU A 24 1.28 32.63 -0.91
C LEU A 24 1.61 31.52 -1.90
N LEU A 25 2.90 31.17 -2.08
CA LEU A 25 3.32 30.05 -2.93
C LEU A 25 2.82 28.72 -2.39
N LEU A 26 2.89 28.48 -1.07
CA LEU A 26 2.33 27.29 -0.42
C LEU A 26 0.80 27.22 -0.53
N TRP A 27 0.13 28.38 -0.57
CA TRP A 27 -1.31 28.45 -0.71
C TRP A 27 -1.78 28.25 -2.17
N LEU A 28 -0.98 28.72 -3.13
CA LEU A 28 -1.21 28.53 -4.56
C LEU A 28 -0.74 27.17 -5.07
N GLU A 29 0.08 26.44 -4.30
CA GLU A 29 0.37 25.05 -4.57
C GLU A 29 -0.96 24.28 -4.53
N PRO A 30 -1.47 23.77 -5.67
CA PRO A 30 -2.55 22.81 -5.61
C PRO A 30 -2.06 21.67 -4.73
N GLN A 31 -2.89 21.22 -3.78
CA GLN A 31 -2.59 20.05 -2.95
C GLN A 31 -2.38 18.86 -3.88
N THR A 32 -1.15 18.70 -4.35
CA THR A 32 -0.70 17.50 -4.99
C THR A 32 -0.52 16.53 -3.85
N ASP A 33 -1.38 15.52 -3.83
CA ASP A 33 -1.23 14.37 -2.96
C ASP A 33 0.24 13.99 -2.94
N ARG A 34 0.84 14.04 -1.74
CA ARG A 34 2.27 13.77 -1.46
C ARG A 34 2.68 12.31 -1.72
N TYR A 35 2.01 11.66 -2.67
CA TYR A 35 2.21 10.28 -3.11
C TYR A 35 2.39 10.19 -4.63
N ARG A 36 3.00 11.21 -5.24
CA ARG A 36 3.56 11.10 -6.60
C ARG A 36 5.06 10.85 -6.51
N GLY A 37 5.43 9.73 -5.90
CA GLY A 37 6.77 9.17 -6.08
C GLY A 37 6.93 8.80 -7.55
N ASP A 38 7.90 9.41 -8.21
CA ASP A 38 8.45 9.03 -9.52
C ASP A 38 7.47 8.30 -10.45
N ALA A 39 6.62 9.09 -11.12
CA ALA A 39 6.11 8.69 -12.42
C ALA A 39 7.27 8.74 -13.43
N LEU A 40 8.22 7.82 -13.25
CA LEU A 40 9.10 7.38 -14.32
C LEU A 40 8.20 7.00 -15.49
N LEU A 41 8.45 7.65 -16.62
CA LEU A 41 7.90 7.34 -17.93
C LEU A 41 8.47 5.97 -18.39
N LEU A 42 8.16 4.91 -17.66
CA LEU A 42 8.22 3.55 -18.17
C LEU A 42 6.84 3.29 -18.74
N ALA A 43 6.78 3.25 -20.07
CA ALA A 43 5.74 2.55 -20.79
C ALA A 43 5.83 1.06 -20.39
N GLU A 44 5.44 0.73 -19.17
CA GLU A 44 5.26 -0.64 -18.73
C GLU A 44 3.85 -0.99 -19.20
N SER A 45 3.80 -1.77 -20.27
CA SER A 45 2.65 -2.58 -20.65
C SER A 45 2.39 -3.61 -19.54
N GLY A 46 2.07 -3.15 -18.33
CA GLY A 46 1.50 -3.97 -17.28
C GLY A 46 0.03 -4.12 -17.58
N GLY A 47 -0.41 -5.35 -17.81
CA GLY A 47 -1.84 -5.66 -17.94
C GLY A 47 -2.60 -5.00 -16.79
N ARG A 48 -3.77 -4.45 -17.09
CA ARG A 48 -4.63 -3.90 -16.05
C ARG A 48 -5.03 -5.04 -15.13
N VAL A 49 -4.66 -4.97 -13.86
CA VAL A 49 -5.15 -5.91 -12.84
C VAL A 49 -6.64 -5.62 -12.65
N ALA A 50 -7.49 -6.56 -13.05
CA ALA A 50 -8.94 -6.46 -12.93
C ALA A 50 -9.47 -7.13 -11.66
N GLU A 51 -8.75 -8.14 -11.15
CA GLU A 51 -9.12 -8.88 -9.95
C GLU A 51 -7.87 -9.29 -9.17
N VAL A 52 -7.97 -9.27 -7.83
CA VAL A 52 -6.92 -9.76 -6.93
C VAL A 52 -7.48 -10.86 -6.05
N THR A 53 -6.88 -12.04 -6.10
CA THR A 53 -7.20 -13.15 -5.19
C THR A 53 -6.09 -13.30 -4.14
N ILE A 54 -6.45 -13.21 -2.87
CA ILE A 54 -5.55 -13.43 -1.73
C ILE A 54 -5.74 -14.86 -1.23
N GLU A 55 -4.66 -15.63 -1.20
CA GLU A 55 -4.64 -17.02 -0.74
C GLU A 55 -3.67 -17.17 0.44
N TYR A 56 -4.11 -17.86 1.48
CA TYR A 56 -3.32 -18.23 2.64
C TYR A 56 -2.83 -19.67 2.47
N ILE A 57 -1.52 -19.86 2.52
CA ILE A 57 -0.87 -21.13 2.14
C ILE A 57 -0.13 -21.71 3.34
N ALA A 58 -0.25 -23.02 3.54
CA ALA A 58 0.50 -23.75 4.54
C ALA A 58 2.01 -23.80 4.22
N PRO A 59 2.89 -23.94 5.23
CA PRO A 59 4.32 -24.07 4.98
C PRO A 59 4.58 -25.38 4.22
N GLY A 60 5.19 -25.29 3.04
CA GLY A 60 5.51 -26.45 2.21
C GLY A 60 4.58 -26.70 1.01
N ASP A 61 3.47 -25.96 0.90
CA ASP A 61 2.54 -26.05 -0.24
C ASP A 61 2.83 -25.00 -1.33
N VAL A 62 4.11 -24.60 -1.43
CA VAL A 62 4.54 -23.48 -2.28
C VAL A 62 4.74 -23.96 -3.72
N GLY A 63 3.64 -24.02 -4.49
CA GLY A 63 3.71 -24.03 -5.95
C GLY A 63 4.11 -22.65 -6.47
N GLN A 64 5.42 -22.36 -6.54
CA GLN A 64 5.96 -21.03 -6.91
C GLN A 64 5.50 -20.49 -8.27
N SER A 65 4.98 -21.34 -9.17
CA SER A 65 4.56 -20.95 -10.52
C SER A 65 3.11 -20.48 -10.65
N GLN A 66 2.35 -20.39 -9.55
CA GLN A 66 0.91 -20.09 -9.58
C GLN A 66 0.53 -18.69 -9.05
N TYR A 67 1.48 -17.97 -8.45
CA TYR A 67 1.23 -16.69 -7.79
C TYR A 67 2.03 -15.56 -8.42
N ASP A 68 1.42 -14.39 -8.59
CA ASP A 68 2.11 -13.18 -9.07
C ASP A 68 2.98 -12.57 -7.96
N CYS A 69 2.55 -12.73 -6.70
CA CYS A 69 3.27 -12.27 -5.52
C CYS A 69 3.14 -13.25 -4.36
N LEU A 70 4.26 -13.49 -3.65
CA LEU A 70 4.31 -14.28 -2.43
C LEU A 70 4.82 -13.42 -1.27
N ILE A 71 4.07 -13.40 -0.17
CA ILE A 71 4.52 -12.84 1.11
C ILE A 71 4.97 -14.01 1.99
N ASP A 72 6.26 -14.05 2.30
CA ASP A 72 6.85 -15.10 3.13
C ASP A 72 6.53 -14.96 4.62
N ALA A 73 6.96 -15.92 5.44
CA ALA A 73 6.73 -15.96 6.89
C ALA A 73 7.35 -14.73 7.61
N GLU A 74 8.42 -14.18 7.05
CA GLU A 74 9.19 -13.04 7.53
C GLU A 74 8.50 -11.70 7.20
N GLY A 75 7.58 -11.72 6.22
CA GLY A 75 6.80 -10.58 5.76
C GLY A 75 7.41 -9.84 4.57
N GLU A 76 8.38 -10.44 3.90
CA GLU A 76 8.95 -9.93 2.65
C GLU A 76 8.08 -10.37 1.46
N ALA A 77 7.90 -9.46 0.49
CA ALA A 77 7.15 -9.74 -0.72
C ALA A 77 8.08 -10.06 -1.89
N GLY A 78 8.04 -11.29 -2.38
CA GLY A 78 8.64 -11.68 -3.65
C GLY A 78 7.63 -11.48 -4.78
N SER A 79 7.89 -10.56 -5.70
CA SER A 79 7.16 -10.48 -6.98
C SER A 79 7.75 -11.54 -7.91
N LEU A 80 6.93 -12.48 -8.38
CA LEU A 80 7.38 -13.60 -9.22
C LEU A 80 7.37 -13.26 -10.72
N GLY A 81 6.78 -12.11 -11.10
CA GLY A 81 6.77 -11.62 -12.47
C GLY A 81 5.94 -10.35 -12.66
N ALA A 82 5.56 -10.08 -13.91
CA ALA A 82 4.59 -9.05 -14.25
C ALA A 82 3.19 -9.43 -13.77
N TRP A 83 2.42 -8.46 -13.29
CA TRP A 83 1.05 -8.68 -12.84
C TRP A 83 0.16 -9.17 -13.98
N SER A 84 -0.53 -10.29 -13.75
CA SER A 84 -1.61 -10.76 -14.59
C SER A 84 -2.90 -9.96 -14.37
N GLU A 85 -3.86 -10.09 -15.31
CA GLU A 85 -5.19 -9.46 -15.18
C GLU A 85 -5.96 -9.98 -13.95
N SER A 86 -5.72 -11.22 -13.55
CA SER A 86 -6.23 -11.85 -12.33
C SER A 86 -5.07 -12.14 -11.38
N ALA A 87 -4.58 -11.09 -10.71
CA ALA A 87 -3.44 -11.19 -9.82
C ALA A 87 -3.72 -12.11 -8.62
N ARG A 88 -2.76 -12.98 -8.29
CA ARG A 88 -2.83 -13.89 -7.16
C ARG A 88 -1.73 -13.58 -6.16
N ILE A 89 -2.13 -13.27 -4.93
CA ILE A 89 -1.24 -12.96 -3.82
C ILE A 89 -1.30 -14.11 -2.82
N ALA A 90 -0.17 -14.76 -2.60
CA ALA A 90 0.00 -15.78 -1.59
C ALA A 90 0.53 -15.19 -0.28
N VAL A 91 -0.04 -15.61 0.85
CA VAL A 91 0.45 -15.30 2.20
C VAL A 91 0.85 -16.61 2.87
N LEU A 92 2.14 -16.79 3.11
CA LEU A 92 2.67 -18.01 3.71
C LEU A 92 2.41 -18.01 5.23
N ALA A 93 1.99 -19.16 5.75
CA ALA A 93 1.88 -19.40 7.18
C ALA A 93 3.24 -19.24 7.89
N SER A 94 3.27 -18.51 9.01
CA SER A 94 4.50 -18.30 9.80
C SER A 94 4.62 -19.22 11.03
N GLY A 95 3.69 -20.16 11.19
CA GLY A 95 3.72 -21.18 12.25
C GLY A 95 3.34 -20.71 13.66
N GLY A 96 2.90 -19.46 13.82
CA GLY A 96 2.39 -18.92 15.08
C GLY A 96 0.85 -18.93 15.16
N ASP A 97 0.31 -18.41 16.27
CA ASP A 97 -1.15 -18.31 16.46
C ASP A 97 -1.77 -17.07 15.83
N LYS A 98 -0.95 -16.06 15.52
CA LYS A 98 -1.38 -14.77 14.97
C LYS A 98 -0.65 -14.43 13.69
N LEU A 99 -1.29 -13.63 12.84
CA LEU A 99 -0.65 -13.07 11.66
C LEU A 99 0.44 -12.06 12.08
N PRO A 100 1.71 -12.26 11.68
CA PRO A 100 2.77 -11.28 11.86
C PRO A 100 2.39 -9.88 11.37
N VAL A 101 2.71 -8.86 12.17
CA VAL A 101 2.46 -7.45 11.82
C VAL A 101 3.15 -7.07 10.52
N LYS A 102 4.34 -7.63 10.26
CA LYS A 102 5.07 -7.41 9.02
C LYS A 102 4.27 -7.90 7.81
N GLN A 103 3.84 -9.17 7.80
CA GLN A 103 3.00 -9.72 6.75
C GLN A 103 1.74 -8.89 6.50
N ALA A 104 1.02 -8.53 7.57
CA ALA A 104 -0.15 -7.66 7.51
C ALA A 104 0.17 -6.31 6.85
N SER A 105 1.26 -5.66 7.26
CA SER A 105 1.68 -4.36 6.73
C SER A 105 2.10 -4.45 5.26
N THR A 106 2.79 -5.52 4.87
CA THR A 106 3.23 -5.78 3.50
C THR A 106 2.05 -6.04 2.59
N LEU A 107 1.09 -6.86 3.02
CA LEU A 107 -0.15 -7.10 2.29
C LEU A 107 -0.93 -5.81 2.06
N MET A 108 -1.11 -5.00 3.12
CA MET A 108 -1.82 -3.72 3.00
C MET A 108 -1.10 -2.73 2.07
N ARG A 109 0.25 -2.73 2.09
CA ARG A 109 1.06 -1.92 1.19
C ARG A 109 0.91 -2.38 -0.26
N LEU A 110 0.87 -3.69 -0.50
CA LEU A 110 0.65 -4.25 -1.84
C LEU A 110 -0.73 -3.91 -2.37
N ILE A 111 -1.77 -4.08 -1.56
CA ILE A 111 -3.14 -3.70 -1.93
C ILE A 111 -3.22 -2.20 -2.24
N GLY A 112 -2.63 -1.35 -1.40
CA GLY A 112 -2.57 0.09 -1.65
C GLY A 112 -1.83 0.43 -2.94
N LYS A 113 -0.72 -0.26 -3.23
CA LYS A 113 0.04 -0.10 -4.47
C LYS A 113 -0.81 -0.50 -5.68
N LEU A 114 -1.50 -1.65 -5.64
CA LEU A 114 -2.37 -2.13 -6.72
C LEU A 114 -3.56 -1.20 -6.97
N HIS A 115 -4.18 -0.69 -5.91
CA HIS A 115 -5.22 0.32 -6.00
C HIS A 115 -4.71 1.58 -6.71
N GLN A 116 -3.51 2.05 -6.35
CA GLN A 116 -2.94 3.27 -6.92
C GLN A 116 -2.42 3.09 -8.36
N SER A 117 -1.73 1.98 -8.67
CA SER A 117 -1.06 1.78 -9.95
C SER A 117 -1.99 1.23 -11.03
N HIS A 118 -2.99 0.42 -10.66
CA HIS A 118 -3.91 -0.23 -11.62
C HIS A 118 -5.36 0.27 -11.52
N GLY A 119 -5.65 1.17 -10.57
CA GLY A 119 -7.02 1.66 -10.34
C GLY A 119 -7.96 0.55 -9.85
N LEU A 120 -7.40 -0.47 -9.19
CA LEU A 120 -8.13 -1.63 -8.69
C LEU A 120 -9.14 -1.19 -7.64
N ALA A 121 -10.43 -1.43 -7.84
CA ALA A 121 -11.43 -1.10 -6.84
C ALA A 121 -11.40 -2.14 -5.69
N MET A 122 -11.71 -1.72 -4.45
CA MET A 122 -11.57 -2.60 -3.28
C MET A 122 -12.50 -3.81 -3.34
N ASP A 123 -13.61 -3.72 -4.06
CA ASP A 123 -14.56 -4.81 -4.34
C ASP A 123 -14.03 -5.87 -5.33
N GLN A 124 -12.91 -5.60 -5.99
CA GLN A 124 -12.21 -6.53 -6.87
C GLN A 124 -11.17 -7.38 -6.14
N ILE A 125 -11.02 -7.18 -4.82
CA ILE A 125 -10.13 -7.99 -3.98
C ILE A 125 -10.96 -9.07 -3.30
N ARG A 126 -10.60 -10.33 -3.56
CA ARG A 126 -11.28 -11.50 -3.02
C ARG A 126 -10.31 -12.35 -2.23
N LEU A 127 -10.85 -13.07 -1.25
CA LEU A 127 -10.14 -14.15 -0.61
C LEU A 127 -10.40 -15.45 -1.40
N ALA A 128 -9.38 -16.27 -1.59
CA ALA A 128 -9.57 -17.62 -2.13
C ALA A 128 -10.49 -18.41 -1.17
N GLY A 129 -11.45 -19.18 -1.71
CA GLY A 129 -12.38 -19.95 -0.88
C GLY A 129 -11.70 -20.98 0.03
N THR A 130 -10.54 -21.50 -0.42
CA THR A 130 -9.64 -22.37 0.36
C THR A 130 -9.02 -21.66 1.57
N SER A 131 -9.00 -20.33 1.57
CA SER A 131 -8.43 -19.47 2.61
C SER A 131 -9.47 -18.76 3.46
N ASP A 132 -10.75 -18.87 3.09
CA ASP A 132 -11.85 -18.26 3.82
C ASP A 132 -12.27 -19.19 4.95
N ILE A 133 -12.05 -18.76 6.19
CA ILE A 133 -12.45 -19.53 7.38
C ILE A 133 -13.96 -19.77 7.46
N ARG A 134 -14.77 -18.94 6.79
CA ARG A 134 -16.22 -19.15 6.68
C ARG A 134 -16.56 -20.39 5.83
N GLN A 135 -15.68 -20.73 4.88
CA GLN A 135 -15.83 -21.86 3.96
C GLN A 135 -15.02 -23.08 4.42
N THR A 136 -13.85 -22.84 5.04
CA THR A 136 -12.92 -23.88 5.50
C THR A 136 -12.60 -23.69 6.99
N PRO A 137 -13.44 -24.22 7.91
CA PRO A 137 -13.27 -24.00 9.35
C PRO A 137 -12.06 -24.72 9.95
N THR A 138 -11.38 -25.57 9.17
CA THR A 138 -10.15 -26.29 9.57
C THR A 138 -8.89 -25.45 9.38
N LEU A 139 -9.01 -24.20 8.94
CA LEU A 139 -7.87 -23.31 8.73
C LEU A 139 -7.21 -22.89 10.04
N PRO A 140 -5.89 -22.62 10.02
CA PRO A 140 -5.17 -22.19 11.20
C PRO A 140 -5.64 -20.81 11.68
N PRO A 141 -5.45 -20.48 12.98
CA PRO A 141 -5.91 -19.21 13.57
C PRO A 141 -5.32 -17.97 12.88
N GLN A 142 -4.14 -18.08 12.26
CA GLN A 142 -3.55 -17.00 11.46
C GLN A 142 -4.39 -16.63 10.22
N ALA A 143 -5.01 -17.61 9.55
CA ALA A 143 -5.91 -17.35 8.44
C ALA A 143 -7.17 -16.61 8.93
N ALA A 144 -7.67 -16.95 10.13
CA ALA A 144 -8.75 -16.21 10.77
C ALA A 144 -8.37 -14.74 11.01
N ASP A 145 -7.16 -14.49 11.51
CA ASP A 145 -6.64 -13.14 11.74
C ASP A 145 -6.48 -12.34 10.43
N LEU A 146 -6.04 -12.99 9.35
CA LEU A 146 -5.96 -12.39 8.02
C LEU A 146 -7.36 -11.97 7.51
N VAL A 147 -8.34 -12.87 7.59
CA VAL A 147 -9.74 -12.57 7.21
C VAL A 147 -10.28 -11.42 8.04
N ASN A 148 -10.09 -11.47 9.36
CA ASN A 148 -10.53 -10.42 10.27
C ASN A 148 -9.89 -9.07 9.95
N LEU A 149 -8.61 -9.06 9.56
CA LEU A 149 -7.91 -7.84 9.13
C LEU A 149 -8.55 -7.26 7.87
N LEU A 150 -8.79 -8.08 6.85
CA LEU A 150 -9.36 -7.64 5.58
C LEU A 150 -10.81 -7.15 5.73
N VAL A 151 -11.61 -7.83 6.55
CA VAL A 151 -12.98 -7.42 6.90
C VAL A 151 -12.97 -6.10 7.68
N ARG A 152 -12.10 -5.95 8.69
CA ARG A 152 -11.97 -4.68 9.45
C ARG A 152 -11.55 -3.50 8.58
N LYS A 153 -10.83 -3.76 7.48
CA LYS A 153 -10.40 -2.73 6.51
C LYS A 153 -11.42 -2.49 5.41
N GLY A 154 -12.54 -3.21 5.39
CA GLY A 154 -13.59 -3.07 4.39
C GLY A 154 -13.16 -3.55 3.00
N ILE A 155 -12.14 -4.41 2.93
CA ILE A 155 -11.60 -4.94 1.68
C ILE A 155 -12.41 -6.15 1.23
N VAL A 156 -12.79 -7.02 2.17
CA VAL A 156 -13.61 -8.21 1.92
C VAL A 156 -14.84 -8.14 2.81
N GLN A 157 -16.02 -8.52 2.28
CA GLN A 157 -17.30 -8.54 3.01
C GLN A 157 -17.63 -9.94 3.53
#